data_AF-A0A0N4U0C1-F1
#
_entry.id   AF-A0A0N4U0C1-F1
#
_cell.length_a   1.000
_cell.length_b   1.000
_cell.length_c   1.000
_cell.angle_alpha   90.00
_cell.angle_beta   90.00
_cell.angle_gamma   90.00
#
_symmetry.space_group_name_H-M   'P 1'
#
loop_
_entity.id
_entity.type
_entity.pdbx_description
1 polymer ?
#
loop_
_entity_poly.entity_id
_entity_poly.type
_entity_poly.pdbx_seq_one_letter_code
_entity_poly.pdbx_strand_id
1 'polypeptide(L)'
;NIKISIAEKIPGDLRIWSSQKIRAAQTAQQLSDLAAHIEFLKVLDEIDAVCFDCLFVCFFFFLNLYDKTKFKSYEDLVGRLEPVIMELERQSNVLVVSHQAILRCILAYFDNKNYS
;
A
#
# COMPACT_ATOMS: atom_id res chain seq x y z
N ASN A 1 31.22 -15.27 0.08
CA ASN A 1 30.58 -15.15 -1.25
C ASN A 1 29.36 -16.04 -1.32
N ILE A 2 28.25 -15.61 -0.71
CA ILE A 2 26.96 -16.29 -0.91
C ILE A 2 26.23 -15.45 -1.96
N LYS A 3 26.34 -15.85 -3.22
CA LYS A 3 25.41 -15.42 -4.26
C LYS A 3 24.09 -16.08 -3.89
N ILE A 4 23.18 -15.34 -3.27
CA ILE A 4 21.78 -15.76 -3.23
C ILE A 4 21.31 -15.68 -4.68
N SER A 5 21.26 -16.83 -5.34
CA SER A 5 20.54 -17.01 -6.59
C SER A 5 19.06 -16.94 -6.23
N ILE A 6 18.51 -15.72 -6.23
CA ILE A 6 17.09 -15.52 -5.94
C ILE A 6 16.31 -16.03 -7.15
N ALA A 7 15.75 -17.21 -6.95
CA ALA A 7 14.44 -17.67 -7.34
C ALA A 7 13.94 -17.33 -8.76
N GLU A 8 13.75 -18.39 -9.54
CA GLU A 8 12.54 -18.65 -10.33
C GLU A 8 11.83 -17.38 -10.85
N LYS A 9 12.21 -16.99 -12.06
CA LYS A 9 11.68 -15.90 -12.88
C LYS A 9 10.24 -15.55 -12.49
N ILE A 10 10.11 -14.51 -11.67
CA ILE A 10 8.81 -13.95 -11.27
C ILE A 10 8.00 -13.73 -12.56
N PRO A 11 6.69 -14.06 -12.60
CA PRO A 11 5.91 -13.98 -13.82
C PRO A 11 6.11 -12.62 -14.50
N GLY A 12 6.29 -12.62 -15.82
CA GLY A 12 6.66 -11.44 -16.62
C GLY A 12 5.64 -10.29 -16.66
N ASP A 13 4.70 -10.26 -15.72
CA ASP A 13 3.69 -9.21 -15.52
C ASP A 13 3.71 -8.66 -14.07
N LEU A 14 4.86 -8.75 -13.37
CA LEU A 14 5.00 -8.08 -12.07
C LEU A 14 4.91 -6.56 -12.27
N ARG A 15 3.90 -5.93 -11.65
CA ARG A 15 3.82 -4.47 -11.55
C ARG A 15 4.33 -4.02 -10.19
N ILE A 16 5.13 -2.96 -10.16
CA ILE A 16 5.55 -2.33 -8.92
C ILE A 16 4.87 -0.97 -8.81
N TRP A 17 4.19 -0.73 -7.70
CA TRP A 17 3.66 0.59 -7.36
C TRP A 17 4.41 1.15 -6.16
N SER A 18 5.04 2.29 -6.33
CA SER A 18 5.88 2.93 -5.33
C SER A 18 5.33 4.26 -4.89
N SER A 19 5.55 4.63 -3.62
CA SER A 19 5.48 6.03 -3.20
C SER A 19 6.50 6.89 -3.96
N GLN A 20 6.25 8.20 -4.03
CA GLN A 20 7.16 9.18 -4.64
C GLN A 20 8.29 9.62 -3.68
N LYS A 21 8.19 9.33 -2.38
CA LYS A 21 9.25 9.63 -1.40
C LYS A 21 10.52 8.84 -1.72
N ILE A 22 11.67 9.52 -1.53
CA ILE A 22 13.02 9.06 -1.90
C ILE A 22 13.28 7.61 -1.50
N ARG A 23 13.00 7.22 -0.25
CA ARG A 23 13.31 5.87 0.25
C ARG A 23 12.56 4.77 -0.51
N ALA A 24 11.25 4.96 -0.70
CA ALA A 24 10.41 4.01 -1.44
C ALA A 24 10.82 3.97 -2.92
N ALA A 25 11.05 5.14 -3.51
CA ALA A 25 11.43 5.24 -4.91
C ALA A 25 12.77 4.57 -5.21
N GLN A 26 13.76 4.71 -4.32
CA GLN A 26 15.05 4.03 -4.43
C GLN A 26 14.89 2.51 -4.38
N THR A 27 14.08 1.98 -3.46
CA THR A 27 13.80 0.54 -3.38
C THR A 27 13.11 0.03 -4.64
N ALA A 28 12.12 0.75 -5.17
CA ALA A 28 11.45 0.36 -6.41
C ALA A 28 12.40 0.36 -7.62
N GLN A 29 13.31 1.33 -7.70
CA GLN A 29 14.33 1.39 -8.75
C GLN A 29 15.30 0.21 -8.68
N GLN A 30 15.68 -0.23 -7.48
CA GLN A 30 16.53 -1.42 -7.31
C GLN A 30 15.86 -2.73 -7.76
N LEU A 31 14.53 -2.74 -7.85
CA LEU A 31 13.74 -3.89 -8.30
C LEU A 31 13.29 -3.77 -9.75
N SER A 32 13.79 -2.78 -10.49
CA SER A 32 13.39 -2.51 -11.87
C SER A 32 13.68 -3.66 -12.83
N ASP A 33 14.76 -4.41 -12.61
CA ASP A 33 15.12 -5.59 -13.40
C ASP A 33 14.09 -6.74 -13.31
N LEU A 34 13.25 -6.74 -12.26
CA LEU A 34 12.24 -7.76 -12.00
C LEU A 34 10.83 -7.33 -12.44
N ALA A 35 10.62 -6.05 -12.71
CA ALA A 35 9.31 -5.48 -12.95
C ALA A 35 9.04 -5.29 -14.45
N ALA A 36 7.83 -5.65 -14.88
CA ALA A 36 7.35 -5.27 -16.21
C ALA A 36 6.97 -3.78 -16.27
N HIS A 37 6.46 -3.25 -15.15
CA HIS A 37 6.05 -1.86 -15.05
C HIS A 37 6.28 -1.32 -13.64
N ILE A 38 6.71 -0.06 -13.53
CA ILE A 38 6.89 0.64 -12.25
C ILE A 38 6.13 1.97 -12.31
N GLU A 39 5.26 2.19 -11.34
CA GLU A 39 4.47 3.43 -11.20
C GLU A 39 4.80 4.12 -9.88
N PHE A 40 4.93 5.45 -9.92
CA PHE A 40 5.19 6.26 -8.73
C PHE A 40 3.94 7.06 -8.35
N LEU A 41 3.20 6.51 -7.39
CA LEU A 41 1.88 6.98 -7.00
C LEU A 41 1.97 7.86 -5.76
N LYS A 42 1.58 9.14 -5.88
CA LYS A 42 1.53 10.08 -4.75
C LYS A 42 0.57 9.63 -3.65
N VAL A 43 -0.46 8.88 -3.99
CA VAL A 43 -1.44 8.32 -3.05
C VAL A 43 -0.81 7.32 -2.05
N LEU A 44 0.34 6.74 -2.42
CA LEU A 44 1.14 5.85 -1.57
C LEU A 44 2.14 6.60 -0.68
N ASP A 45 2.25 7.93 -0.77
CA ASP A 45 3.13 8.70 0.11
C ASP A 45 2.67 8.60 1.57
N GLU A 46 3.66 8.57 2.47
CA GLU A 46 3.41 8.53 3.90
C GLU A 46 2.53 9.70 4.32
N ILE A 47 1.66 9.43 5.29
CA ILE A 47 0.78 10.44 5.87
C ILE A 47 1.61 11.22 6.90
N ASP A 48 1.50 12.55 6.91
CA ASP A 48 2.13 13.36 7.94
C ASP A 48 1.48 13.03 9.30
N ALA A 49 2.18 12.20 10.07
CA ALA A 49 1.70 11.61 11.31
C ALA A 49 1.66 12.66 12.43
N VAL A 50 0.51 13.32 12.57
CA VAL A 50 0.18 14.06 13.81
C VAL A 50 -0.60 13.18 14.80
N CYS A 51 -1.09 12.00 14.39
CA CYS A 51 -1.91 11.16 15.25
C CYS A 51 -1.36 9.74 15.37
N PHE A 52 -0.84 9.44 16.56
CA PHE A 52 -0.44 8.10 17.02
C PHE A 52 -1.61 7.08 16.92
N ASP A 53 -2.86 7.55 16.79
CA ASP A 53 -4.09 6.74 16.69
C ASP A 53 -4.54 6.39 15.25
N CYS A 54 -3.79 6.79 14.20
CA CYS A 54 -4.20 6.55 12.81
C CYS A 54 -4.42 5.07 12.46
N LEU A 55 -3.71 4.16 13.13
CA LEU A 55 -3.86 2.72 12.94
C LEU A 55 -5.21 2.21 13.47
N PHE A 56 -5.63 2.71 14.62
CA PHE A 56 -6.89 2.32 15.25
C PHE A 56 -8.06 2.80 14.38
N VAL A 57 -8.00 4.02 13.86
CA VAL A 57 -9.06 4.60 13.03
C VAL A 57 -9.15 3.93 11.64
N CYS A 58 -8.03 3.66 10.96
CA CYS A 58 -8.04 2.89 9.70
C CYS A 58 -8.68 1.51 9.89
N PHE A 59 -8.31 0.80 10.95
CA PHE A 59 -8.85 -0.53 11.27
C PHE A 59 -10.37 -0.49 11.48
N PHE A 60 -10.86 0.44 12.32
CA PHE A 60 -12.29 0.56 12.60
C PHE A 60 -13.11 1.10 11.41
N PHE A 61 -12.52 1.95 10.55
CA PHE A 61 -13.19 2.44 9.35
C PHE A 61 -13.48 1.30 8.38
N PHE A 62 -12.48 0.46 8.08
CA PHE A 62 -12.68 -0.70 7.20
C PHE A 62 -13.60 -1.78 7.79
N LEU A 63 -13.76 -1.81 9.11
CA LEU A 63 -14.74 -2.66 9.78
C LEU A 63 -16.17 -2.11 9.77
N ASN A 64 -16.43 -0.91 9.22
CA ASN A 64 -17.71 -0.19 9.34
C ASN A 64 -18.17 0.01 10.82
N LEU A 65 -17.24 -0.04 11.77
CA LEU A 65 -17.53 0.00 13.20
C LEU A 65 -17.38 1.40 13.82
N TYR A 66 -17.04 2.44 13.04
CA TYR A 66 -16.84 3.79 13.55
C TYR A 66 -17.79 4.83 12.93
N ASP A 67 -18.26 5.74 13.79
CA ASP A 67 -19.15 6.84 13.44
C ASP A 67 -18.43 7.84 12.50
N LYS A 68 -18.94 7.97 11.26
CA LYS A 68 -18.41 8.82 10.18
C LYS A 68 -18.32 10.31 10.56
N THR A 69 -18.99 10.74 11.63
CA THR A 69 -19.13 12.16 11.98
C THR A 69 -17.93 12.79 12.70
N LYS A 70 -16.96 12.01 13.18
CA LYS A 70 -15.92 12.54 14.10
C LYS A 70 -14.56 12.88 13.50
N PHE A 71 -14.29 12.55 12.23
CA PHE A 71 -12.90 12.56 11.74
C PHE A 71 -12.75 13.02 10.27
N LYS A 72 -12.93 14.32 10.05
CA LYS A 72 -12.76 15.01 8.75
C LYS A 72 -11.35 14.86 8.14
N SER A 73 -10.33 14.61 8.97
CA SER A 73 -8.94 14.42 8.51
C SER A 73 -8.66 13.04 7.89
N TYR A 74 -9.59 12.09 7.96
CA TYR A 74 -9.40 10.70 7.50
C TYR A 74 -10.23 10.35 6.27
N GLU A 75 -11.27 11.12 5.98
CA GLU A 75 -12.02 11.04 4.72
C GLU A 75 -11.08 11.23 3.52
N ASP A 76 -10.14 12.17 3.64
CA ASP A 76 -9.08 12.39 2.65
C ASP A 76 -8.16 11.16 2.48
N LEU A 77 -7.88 10.42 3.56
CA LEU A 77 -7.03 9.22 3.48
C LEU A 77 -7.78 8.05 2.82
N VAL A 78 -9.03 7.82 3.23
CA VAL A 78 -9.88 6.77 2.67
C VAL A 78 -10.12 7.05 1.19
N GLY A 79 -10.55 8.26 0.84
CA GLY A 79 -10.78 8.64 -0.57
C GLY A 79 -9.50 8.57 -1.40
N ARG A 80 -8.33 8.73 -0.78
CA ARG A 80 -7.03 8.57 -1.43
C ARG A 80 -6.65 7.10 -1.66
N LEU A 81 -7.01 6.20 -0.74
CA LEU A 81 -6.66 4.77 -0.80
C LEU A 81 -7.71 3.92 -1.53
N GLU A 82 -8.98 4.33 -1.55
CA GLU A 82 -10.06 3.65 -2.27
C GLU A 82 -9.69 3.27 -3.72
N PRO A 83 -9.20 4.20 -4.58
CA PRO A 83 -8.82 3.83 -5.94
C PRO A 83 -7.63 2.85 -6.00
N VAL A 84 -6.71 2.92 -5.03
CA VAL A 84 -5.58 1.98 -4.95
C VAL A 84 -6.07 0.58 -4.59
N ILE A 85 -6.95 0.49 -3.59
CA ILE A 85 -7.54 -0.79 -3.15
C ILE A 85 -8.33 -1.41 -4.30
N MET A 86 -9.20 -0.65 -4.97
CA MET A 86 -9.99 -1.15 -6.11
C MET A 86 -9.11 -1.72 -7.22
N GLU A 87 -8.00 -1.05 -7.55
CA GLU A 87 -7.08 -1.54 -8.58
C GLU A 87 -6.25 -2.73 -8.09
N LEU A 88 -5.86 -2.78 -6.81
CA LEU A 88 -5.23 -3.96 -6.20
C LEU A 88 -6.14 -5.19 -6.23
N GLU A 89 -7.46 -5.02 -6.10
CA GLU A 89 -8.41 -6.13 -6.26
C GLU A 89 -8.54 -6.61 -7.71
N ARG A 90 -8.29 -5.72 -8.67
CA ARG A 90 -8.38 -6.03 -10.10
C ARG A 90 -7.12 -6.72 -10.62
N GLN A 91 -5.97 -6.49 -9.99
CA GLN A 91 -4.65 -6.99 -10.41
C GLN A 91 -4.20 -8.15 -9.52
N SER A 92 -3.53 -9.15 -10.09
CA SER A 92 -3.09 -10.34 -9.34
C SER A 92 -1.60 -10.31 -8.92
N ASN A 93 -0.75 -9.53 -9.59
CA ASN A 93 0.70 -9.56 -9.39
C ASN A 93 1.28 -8.15 -9.22
N VAL A 94 0.91 -7.49 -8.11
CA VAL A 94 1.35 -6.13 -7.77
C VAL A 94 2.20 -6.15 -6.51
N LEU A 95 3.39 -5.55 -6.58
CA LEU A 95 4.23 -5.23 -5.43
C LEU A 95 4.04 -3.76 -5.06
N VAL A 96 3.55 -3.51 -3.85
CA VAL A 96 3.40 -2.15 -3.32
C VAL A 96 4.60 -1.78 -2.43
N VAL A 97 5.31 -0.72 -2.80
CA VAL A 97 6.43 -0.13 -2.05
C VAL A 97 5.99 1.20 -1.46
N SER A 98 5.65 1.20 -0.17
CA SER A 98 5.11 2.38 0.51
C SER A 98 5.68 2.48 1.94
N HIS A 99 4.94 3.11 2.84
CA HIS A 99 5.37 3.42 4.20
C HIS A 99 4.45 2.80 5.25
N GLN A 100 4.81 2.94 6.52
CA GLN A 100 4.22 2.16 7.60
C GLN A 100 2.69 2.36 7.69
N ALA A 101 2.20 3.61 7.71
CA ALA A 101 0.77 3.84 7.94
C ALA A 101 -0.06 3.34 6.77
N ILE A 102 0.39 3.62 5.54
CA ILE A 102 -0.26 3.17 4.30
C ILE A 102 -0.30 1.66 4.19
N LEU A 103 0.84 0.99 4.39
CA LEU A 103 0.91 -0.48 4.32
C LEU A 103 0.01 -1.14 5.36
N ARG A 104 -0.09 -0.57 6.56
CA ARG A 104 -1.02 -1.08 7.59
C ARG A 104 -2.49 -0.92 7.19
N CYS A 105 -2.89 0.22 6.61
CA CYS A 105 -4.27 0.41 6.15
C CYS A 105 -4.62 -0.55 4.99
N ILE A 106 -3.69 -0.74 4.03
CA ILE A 106 -3.87 -1.71 2.94
C ILE A 106 -3.97 -3.14 3.49
N LEU A 107 -3.06 -3.53 4.38
CA LEU A 107 -3.08 -4.87 4.99
C LEU A 107 -4.35 -5.10 5.80
N ALA A 108 -4.78 -4.14 6.61
CA ALA A 108 -6.00 -4.25 7.41
C ALA A 108 -7.26 -4.46 6.55
N TYR A 109 -7.32 -3.82 5.37
CA TYR A 109 -8.41 -4.05 4.42
C TYR A 109 -8.46 -5.51 3.95
N PHE A 110 -7.32 -6.05 3.48
CA PHE A 110 -7.25 -7.42 2.95
C PHE A 110 -7.35 -8.48 4.05
N ASP A 111 -6.82 -8.22 5.24
CA ASP A 111 -6.90 -9.14 6.38
C ASP A 111 -8.36 -9.29 6.87
N ASN A 112 -9.10 -8.19 6.98
CA ASN A 112 -10.52 -8.22 7.38
C ASN A 112 -11.39 -9.05 6.40
N LYS A 113 -11.11 -8.99 5.09
CA LYS A 113 -11.81 -9.83 4.11
C LYS A 113 -11.61 -11.33 4.33
N ASN A 114 -10.49 -11.77 4.91
CA ASN A 114 -10.26 -13.19 5.19
C ASN A 114 -11.08 -13.69 6.39
N TYR A 115 -11.54 -12.80 7.26
CA TYR A 115 -12.36 -13.12 8.44
C TYR A 115 -13.86 -12.83 8.24
N SER A 116 -14.27 -12.38 7.04
CA SER A 116 -15.66 -12.12 6.65
C SER A 116 -16.21 -13.26 5.79
#